data_AF-A0A401PWU4-F1
#
_entry.id   AF-A0A401PWU4-F1
#
_cell.length_a   1.000
_cell.length_b   1.000
_cell.length_c   1.000
_cell.angle_alpha   90.00
_cell.angle_beta   90.00
_cell.angle_gamma   90.00
#
_symmetry.space_group_name_H-M   'P 1'
#
loop_
_entity.id
_entity.type
_entity.pdbx_description
1 polymer ?
#
loop_
_entity_poly.entity_id
_entity_poly.type
_entity_poly.pdbx_seq_one_letter_code
_entity_poly.pdbx_strand_id
1 'polypeptide(L)'
;GFKEQALYTSWMPADSALSVWRTSTTFNKYEKSATVVSNSQCLLKPLDNTVTKAWDMFASRAFVHQYMKHGISEEDFLDCFTTVEQIIASYSNLGS
;
A
#
# COMPACT_ATOMS: atom_id res chain seq x y z
N GLY A 1 -6.89 23.26 13.40
CA GLY A 1 -5.96 22.10 13.51
C GLY A 1 -6.65 20.88 12.92
N PHE A 2 -5.95 19.76 12.72
CA PHE A 2 -6.53 18.55 12.12
C PHE A 2 -7.40 17.77 13.12
N LYS A 3 -8.45 18.38 13.63
CA LYS A 3 -9.36 17.80 14.66
C LYS A 3 -10.76 17.50 14.13
N GLU A 4 -11.05 17.91 12.90
CA GLU A 4 -12.38 17.75 12.32
C GLU A 4 -12.59 16.29 11.88
N GLN A 5 -13.64 15.64 12.38
CA GLN A 5 -13.96 14.25 12.05
C GLN A 5 -14.17 14.03 10.54
N ALA A 6 -14.63 15.06 9.82
CA ALA A 6 -14.84 15.01 8.37
C ALA A 6 -13.54 14.84 7.56
N LEU A 7 -12.37 15.05 8.17
CA LEU A 7 -11.06 14.82 7.53
C LEU A 7 -10.64 13.34 7.55
N TYR A 8 -11.35 12.50 8.31
CA TYR A 8 -10.98 11.12 8.58
C TYR A 8 -12.13 10.16 8.24
N THR A 9 -11.85 8.86 8.26
CA THR A 9 -12.86 7.82 8.04
C THR A 9 -13.87 7.81 9.20
N SER A 10 -15.13 7.50 8.89
CA SER A 10 -16.23 7.51 9.87
C SER A 10 -16.06 6.49 11.00
N TRP A 11 -15.34 5.40 10.74
CA TRP A 11 -15.10 4.33 11.70
C TRP A 11 -13.96 4.63 12.68
N MET A 12 -13.15 5.67 12.45
CA MET A 12 -12.01 6.04 13.31
C MET A 12 -12.26 7.38 14.00
N PRO A 13 -12.18 7.46 15.34
CA PRO A 13 -12.27 8.75 16.05
C PRO A 13 -11.15 9.70 15.64
N ALA A 14 -11.47 10.98 15.44
CA ALA A 14 -10.52 12.02 15.03
C ALA A 14 -9.28 12.11 15.95
N ASP A 15 -9.46 11.89 17.26
CA ASP A 15 -8.37 11.94 18.25
C ASP A 15 -7.34 10.81 18.08
N SER A 16 -7.71 9.70 17.42
CA SER A 16 -6.82 8.57 17.13
C SER A 16 -6.29 8.59 15.69
N ALA A 17 -6.80 9.49 14.85
CA ALA A 17 -6.55 9.48 13.41
C ALA A 17 -5.21 10.12 13.00
N LEU A 18 -4.61 10.94 13.87
CA LEU A 18 -3.35 11.63 13.58
C LEU A 18 -2.44 11.70 14.81
N SER A 19 -1.24 11.16 14.65
CA SER A 19 -0.12 11.39 15.57
C SER A 19 0.87 12.35 14.94
N VAL A 20 1.31 13.37 15.70
CA VAL A 20 2.26 14.39 15.22
C VAL A 20 3.47 14.44 16.13
N TRP A 21 4.65 14.22 15.54
CA TRP A 21 5.94 14.43 16.20
C TRP A 21 6.62 15.66 15.62
N ARG A 22 7.35 16.39 16.47
CA ARG A 22 8.08 17.59 16.09
C ARG A 22 9.43 17.58 16.78
N THR A 23 10.45 18.08 16.10
CA THR A 23 11.78 18.35 16.66
C THR A 23 12.19 19.77 16.30
N SER A 24 12.92 20.43 17.20
CA SER A 24 13.52 21.74 16.94
C SER A 24 14.86 21.66 16.21
N THR A 25 15.42 20.45 16.05
CA THR A 25 16.67 20.24 15.33
C THR A 25 16.44 20.36 13.82
N THR A 26 17.31 21.11 13.14
CA THR A 26 17.27 21.22 11.68
C THR A 26 17.64 19.89 11.03
N PHE A 27 16.90 19.52 10.00
CA PHE A 27 17.19 18.32 9.22
C PHE A 27 17.89 18.73 7.92
N ASN A 28 19.09 18.20 7.67
CA ASN A 28 19.82 18.37 6.41
C ASN A 28 19.92 19.83 5.92
N LYS A 29 20.21 20.78 6.82
CA LYS A 29 20.29 22.23 6.57
C LYS A 29 19.00 22.91 6.10
N TYR A 30 17.87 22.20 6.03
CA TYR A 30 16.59 22.81 5.74
C TYR A 30 16.05 23.53 6.98
N GLU A 31 15.47 24.72 6.77
CA GLU A 31 14.82 25.49 7.83
C GLU A 31 13.60 24.76 8.40
N LYS A 32 12.83 24.07 7.55
CA LYS A 32 11.65 23.27 7.91
C LYS A 32 11.50 22.09 6.97
N SER A 33 11.17 20.92 7.52
CA SER A 33 10.76 19.74 6.75
C SER A 33 9.55 19.09 7.41
N ALA A 34 8.76 18.36 6.61
CA ALA A 34 7.65 17.58 7.08
C ALA A 34 7.58 16.27 6.28
N THR A 35 7.34 15.17 6.98
CA THR A 35 7.11 13.85 6.39
C THR A 35 5.77 13.35 6.87
N VAL A 36 4.96 12.85 5.94
CA VAL A 36 3.65 12.27 6.23
C VAL A 36 3.71 10.79 5.88
N VAL A 37 3.31 9.97 6.84
CA VAL A 37 3.06 8.55 6.62
C VAL A 37 1.55 8.36 6.76
N SER A 38 0.90 7.96 5.69
CA SER A 38 -0.55 7.77 5.66
C SER A 38 -0.89 6.36 5.22
N ASN A 39 -1.85 5.75 5.90
CA ASN A 39 -2.50 4.54 5.43
C ASN A 39 -3.81 4.93 4.74
N SER A 40 -3.89 4.79 3.42
CA SER A 40 -5.05 5.23 2.64
C SER A 40 -5.25 4.39 1.38
N GLN A 41 -6.43 4.56 0.76
CA GLN A 41 -6.80 3.95 -0.51
C GLN A 41 -6.00 4.47 -1.73
N CYS A 42 -5.08 5.44 -1.54
CA CYS A 42 -4.24 5.94 -2.63
C CYS A 42 -3.36 4.84 -3.27
N LEU A 43 -3.07 3.77 -2.53
CA LEU A 43 -2.27 2.64 -2.99
C LEU A 43 -3.05 1.65 -3.89
N LEU A 44 -4.39 1.75 -3.96
CA LEU A 44 -5.22 0.80 -4.71
C LEU A 44 -4.82 0.76 -6.20
N LYS A 45 -4.75 1.91 -6.87
CA LYS A 45 -4.43 1.97 -8.30
C LYS A 45 -3.01 1.48 -8.62
N PRO A 46 -1.95 1.87 -7.88
CA PRO A 46 -0.63 1.28 -8.08
C PRO A 46 -0.58 -0.24 -7.88
N LEU A 47 -1.24 -0.76 -6.83
CA LEU A 47 -1.27 -2.21 -6.57
C LEU A 47 -2.02 -2.98 -7.64
N ASP A 48 -3.19 -2.49 -8.05
CA ASP A 48 -4.02 -3.07 -9.12
C ASP A 48 -3.26 -3.16 -10.46
N ASN A 49 -2.56 -2.07 -10.84
CA ASN A 49 -1.71 -2.08 -12.02
C ASN A 49 -0.53 -3.05 -11.89
N THR A 50 0.00 -3.25 -10.68
CA THR A 50 1.15 -4.12 -10.45
C THR A 50 0.74 -5.58 -10.56
N VAL A 51 -0.36 -5.98 -9.91
CA VAL A 51 -0.87 -7.36 -9.97
C VAL A 51 -1.35 -7.72 -11.38
N THR A 52 -1.99 -6.79 -12.09
CA THR A 52 -2.40 -6.99 -13.50
C THR A 52 -1.20 -7.30 -14.39
N LYS A 53 -0.13 -6.50 -14.31
CA LYS A 53 1.10 -6.75 -15.08
C LYS A 53 1.77 -8.06 -14.70
N ALA A 54 1.77 -8.40 -13.41
CA ALA A 54 2.34 -9.65 -12.93
C ALA A 54 1.56 -10.86 -13.49
N TRP A 55 0.23 -10.77 -13.53
CA TRP A 55 -0.63 -11.74 -14.19
C TRP A 55 -0.32 -11.89 -15.67
N ASP A 56 -0.21 -10.79 -16.43
CA ASP A 56 0.11 -10.83 -17.86
C ASP A 56 1.46 -11.51 -18.13
N MET A 57 2.47 -11.21 -17.31
CA MET A 57 3.79 -11.85 -17.40
C MET A 57 3.73 -13.34 -17.04
N PHE A 58 2.99 -13.70 -15.99
CA PHE A 58 2.83 -15.09 -15.58
C PHE A 58 2.06 -15.92 -16.62
N ALA A 59 0.95 -15.38 -17.15
CA ALA A 59 0.12 -16.02 -18.18
C ALA A 59 0.90 -16.25 -19.49
N SER A 60 1.81 -15.33 -19.84
CA SER A 60 2.73 -15.50 -20.97
C SER A 60 3.97 -16.37 -20.66
N ARG A 61 4.05 -16.94 -19.44
CA ARG A 61 5.21 -17.68 -18.90
C ARG A 61 6.52 -16.90 -18.97
N ALA A 62 6.45 -15.57 -18.99
CA ALA A 62 7.61 -14.69 -19.05
C ALA A 62 8.40 -14.81 -17.75
N PHE A 63 9.66 -15.24 -17.86
CA PHE A 63 10.62 -15.38 -16.75
C PHE A 63 10.26 -16.38 -15.64
N VAL A 64 9.08 -17.02 -15.65
CA VAL A 64 8.63 -17.97 -14.61
C VAL A 64 9.66 -19.08 -14.33
N HIS A 65 10.26 -19.64 -15.38
CA HIS A 65 11.30 -20.67 -15.26
C HIS A 65 12.54 -20.23 -14.45
N GLN A 66 12.85 -18.93 -14.42
CA GLN A 66 13.97 -18.41 -13.63
C GLN A 66 13.68 -18.49 -12.14
N TYR A 67 12.43 -18.23 -11.73
CA TYR A 67 12.00 -18.35 -10.35
C TYR A 67 11.89 -19.82 -9.92
N MET A 68 11.36 -20.69 -10.80
CA MET A 68 11.31 -22.14 -10.56
C MET A 68 12.69 -22.75 -10.34
N LYS A 69 13.72 -22.29 -11.07
CA LYS A 69 15.11 -22.73 -10.85
C LYS A 69 15.60 -22.46 -9.41
N HIS A 70 15.05 -21.45 -8.76
CA HIS A 70 15.38 -21.06 -7.40
C HIS A 70 14.35 -21.54 -6.35
N GLY A 71 13.47 -22.48 -6.73
CA GLY A 71 12.56 -23.17 -5.82
C GLY A 71 11.19 -22.52 -5.64
N ILE A 72 10.84 -21.50 -6.43
CA ILE A 72 9.50 -20.89 -6.40
C ILE A 72 8.61 -21.65 -7.40
N SER A 73 7.54 -22.25 -6.92
CA SER A 73 6.56 -22.96 -7.74
C SER A 73 5.58 -22.00 -8.44
N GLU A 74 4.85 -22.50 -9.44
CA GLU A 74 3.75 -21.73 -10.05
C GLU A 74 2.62 -21.43 -9.04
N GLU A 75 2.40 -22.32 -8.07
CA GLU A 75 1.41 -22.13 -6.99
C GLU A 75 1.76 -20.93 -6.10
N ASP A 76 3.06 -20.73 -5.79
CA ASP A 76 3.52 -19.58 -5.01
C ASP A 76 3.17 -18.24 -5.69
N PHE A 77 3.19 -18.17 -7.03
CA PHE A 77 2.75 -16.98 -7.76
C PHE A 77 1.26 -16.74 -7.60
N LEU A 78 0.44 -17.79 -7.76
CA LEU A 78 -1.01 -17.72 -7.66
C LEU A 78 -1.44 -17.29 -6.25
N ASP A 79 -0.79 -17.81 -5.22
CA ASP A 79 -1.00 -17.41 -3.83
C ASP A 79 -0.65 -15.93 -3.61
N CYS A 80 0.46 -15.47 -4.18
CA CYS A 80 0.86 -14.06 -4.11
C CYS A 80 -0.16 -13.14 -4.80
N PHE A 81 -0.63 -13.50 -6.01
CA PHE A 81 -1.65 -12.71 -6.72
C PHE A 81 -2.94 -12.62 -5.93
N THR A 82 -3.43 -13.77 -5.44
CA THR A 82 -4.63 -13.86 -4.61
C THR A 82 -4.50 -12.98 -3.36
N THR A 83 -3.33 -13.01 -2.70
CA THR A 83 -3.07 -12.19 -1.51
C THR A 83 -3.16 -10.69 -1.83
N VAL A 84 -2.56 -10.24 -2.93
CA VAL A 84 -2.62 -8.81 -3.32
C VAL A 84 -4.03 -8.40 -3.73
N GLU A 85 -4.75 -9.24 -4.46
CA GLU A 85 -6.15 -9.00 -4.84
C GLU A 85 -7.06 -8.90 -3.61
N GLN A 86 -6.86 -9.75 -2.60
CA GLN A 86 -7.57 -9.66 -1.31
C GLN A 86 -7.27 -8.36 -0.56
N ILE A 87 -6.03 -7.88 -0.58
CA ILE A 87 -5.65 -6.57 0.00
C ILE A 87 -6.39 -5.44 -0.74
N ILE A 88 -6.38 -5.46 -2.08
CA ILE A 88 -7.10 -4.48 -2.89
C ILE A 88 -8.59 -4.48 -2.57
N ALA A 89 -9.21 -5.67 -2.49
CA ALA A 89 -10.62 -5.81 -2.14
C ALA A 89 -10.90 -5.28 -0.73
N SER A 90 -10.05 -5.59 0.24
CA SER A 90 -10.19 -5.14 1.64
C SER A 90 -10.15 -3.61 1.74
N TYR A 91 -9.16 -2.98 1.10
CA TYR A 91 -9.03 -1.52 1.12
C TYR A 91 -10.09 -0.81 0.27
N SER A 92 -10.56 -1.42 -0.81
CA SER A 92 -11.63 -0.84 -1.65
C SER A 92 -12.95 -0.73 -0.90
N ASN A 93 -13.21 -1.67 0.02
CA ASN A 93 -14.43 -1.69 0.84
C ASN A 93 -14.24 -0.98 2.20
N LEU A 94 -13.07 -0.40 2.47
CA LEU A 94 -12.78 0.27 3.74
C LEU A 94 -13.25 1.74 3.67
N GLY A 95 -14.55 1.98 3.90
CA GLY A 95 -15.15 3.32 3.91
C GLY A 95 -16.43 3.47 3.08
N SER A 96 -16.86 2.39 2.40
CA SER A 96 -18.23 2.23 1.88
C SER A 96 -19.23 1.94 2.99
#